data_AF-A0A7S1GJ51-F1
#
_entry.id   AF-A0A7S1GJ51-F1
#
_cell.length_a   1.000
_cell.length_b   1.000
_cell.length_c   1.000
_cell.angle_alpha   90.00
_cell.angle_beta   90.00
_cell.angle_gamma   90.00
#
_symmetry.space_group_name_H-M   'P 1'
#
loop_
_entity.id
_entity.type
_entity.pdbx_description
1 polymer ?
#
loop_
_entity_poly.entity_id
_entity_poly.type
_entity_poly.pdbx_seq_one_letter_code
_entity_poly.pdbx_strand_id
1 'polypeptide(L)'
;VSADAYVSAMPVDAIKKLTPDEWRHLDYFAKLKQLRGVPVMNLHLWFDRKLSTVDNLIFSRSKLLSVYADMSETCKGYASDDKSMLELVFAPAAGWLNKPDDEILHATLTELERLFPQEIRADGSLAKVSKFTCVRTPTSVYETLPGCEAARPSQVSPIPNFFMAGDFSKQRYLASMDGAILSGQLAAKAVAETALRNEQNTSYQPPHQLTALPRDPNAADIHETTPDLAMYTVQKASLTPEIMEKMSTS
;
A
#
# COMPACT_ATOMS: atom_id res chain seq x y z
N VAL A 1 14.24 -18.78 -10.68
CA VAL A 1 15.50 -18.44 -9.97
C VAL A 1 15.74 -19.50 -8.93
N SER A 2 16.98 -19.95 -8.76
CA SER A 2 17.36 -20.92 -7.73
C SER A 2 18.31 -20.23 -6.74
N ALA A 3 18.16 -20.51 -5.44
CA ALA A 3 18.96 -19.97 -4.36
C ALA A 3 18.97 -20.93 -3.16
N ASP A 4 19.95 -20.77 -2.26
CA ASP A 4 20.03 -21.54 -1.01
C ASP A 4 18.83 -21.29 -0.08
N ALA A 5 18.36 -20.03 -0.04
CA ALA A 5 17.23 -19.57 0.77
C ALA A 5 16.28 -18.66 -0.03
N TYR A 6 14.98 -18.71 0.31
CA TYR A 6 13.91 -17.98 -0.35
C TYR A 6 13.12 -17.17 0.69
N VAL A 7 12.89 -15.87 0.42
CA VAL A 7 12.10 -15.00 1.29
C VAL A 7 10.85 -14.53 0.54
N SER A 8 9.66 -14.88 1.04
CA SER A 8 8.41 -14.30 0.57
C SER A 8 8.10 -12.99 1.30
N ALA A 9 8.37 -11.86 0.65
CA ALA A 9 7.95 -10.52 1.09
C ALA A 9 6.61 -10.06 0.45
N MET A 10 5.85 -10.98 -0.15
CA MET A 10 4.58 -10.68 -0.82
C MET A 10 3.43 -10.42 0.18
N PRO A 11 2.43 -9.59 -0.17
CA PRO A 11 1.22 -9.42 0.64
C PRO A 11 0.52 -10.74 0.95
N VAL A 12 -0.17 -10.83 2.10
CA VAL A 12 -0.76 -12.08 2.60
C VAL A 12 -1.73 -12.74 1.60
N ASP A 13 -2.51 -11.93 0.85
CA ASP A 13 -3.43 -12.40 -0.19
C ASP A 13 -2.76 -12.90 -1.48
N ALA A 14 -1.49 -12.53 -1.72
CA ALA A 14 -0.69 -13.09 -2.81
C ALA A 14 -0.05 -14.42 -2.40
N ILE A 15 0.64 -14.48 -1.24
CA ILE A 15 1.26 -15.73 -0.78
C ILE A 15 0.22 -16.84 -0.54
N LYS A 16 -0.96 -16.54 0.01
CA LYS A 16 -2.06 -17.53 0.15
C LYS A 16 -2.46 -18.23 -1.16
N LYS A 17 -2.32 -17.57 -2.32
CA LYS A 17 -2.60 -18.16 -3.64
C LYS A 17 -1.43 -19.01 -4.14
N LEU A 18 -0.20 -18.59 -3.83
CA LEU A 18 1.04 -19.19 -4.31
C LEU A 18 1.59 -20.31 -3.41
N THR A 19 1.10 -20.46 -2.17
CA THR A 19 1.42 -21.59 -1.30
C THR A 19 1.04 -22.93 -1.99
N PRO A 20 1.99 -23.87 -2.17
CA PRO A 20 1.74 -25.21 -2.69
C PRO A 20 0.73 -26.00 -1.85
N ASP A 21 -0.03 -26.91 -2.46
CA ASP A 21 -1.07 -27.68 -1.78
C ASP A 21 -0.51 -28.57 -0.65
N GLU A 22 0.72 -29.06 -0.83
CA GLU A 22 1.51 -29.80 0.16
C GLU A 22 1.88 -28.96 1.39
N TRP A 23 1.77 -27.63 1.33
CA TRP A 23 2.07 -26.73 2.45
C TRP A 23 0.80 -26.18 3.10
N ARG A 24 -0.34 -26.16 2.39
CA ARG A 24 -1.62 -25.55 2.84
C ARG A 24 -2.24 -26.19 4.09
N HIS A 25 -1.83 -27.42 4.43
CA HIS A 25 -2.27 -28.14 5.62
C HIS A 25 -1.33 -27.97 6.83
N LEU A 26 -0.14 -27.41 6.64
CA LEU A 26 0.77 -27.08 7.74
C LEU A 26 0.23 -25.86 8.49
N ASP A 27 0.20 -25.96 9.82
CA ASP A 27 -0.44 -25.01 10.73
C ASP A 27 -0.04 -23.54 10.49
N TYR A 28 1.22 -23.31 10.12
CA TYR A 28 1.81 -22.03 9.75
C TYR A 28 1.14 -21.37 8.54
N PHE A 29 0.92 -22.11 7.45
CA PHE A 29 0.28 -21.59 6.24
C PHE A 29 -1.25 -21.65 6.33
N ALA A 30 -1.80 -22.65 7.03
CA ALA A 30 -3.24 -22.81 7.24
C ALA A 30 -3.85 -21.60 7.97
N LYS A 31 -3.15 -21.07 9.00
CA LYS A 31 -3.60 -19.92 9.79
C LYS A 31 -3.68 -18.62 8.98
N LEU A 32 -2.88 -18.45 7.93
CA LEU A 32 -2.92 -17.24 7.07
C LEU A 32 -4.31 -16.94 6.52
N LYS A 33 -5.18 -17.95 6.37
CA LYS A 33 -6.58 -17.79 5.93
C LYS A 33 -7.39 -16.82 6.81
N GLN A 34 -7.00 -16.61 8.08
CA GLN A 34 -7.63 -15.64 8.99
C GLN A 34 -7.22 -14.18 8.72
N LEU A 35 -6.11 -13.96 8.01
CA LEU A 35 -5.61 -12.64 7.65
C LEU A 35 -6.13 -12.29 6.25
N ARG A 36 -6.94 -11.24 6.11
CA ARG A 36 -7.57 -10.82 4.85
C ARG A 36 -7.26 -9.35 4.59
N GLY A 37 -6.78 -8.98 3.41
CA GLY A 37 -6.55 -7.58 3.05
C GLY A 37 -7.84 -6.75 3.10
N VAL A 38 -7.79 -5.57 3.73
CA VAL A 38 -8.93 -4.64 3.80
C VAL A 38 -8.99 -3.78 2.52
N PRO A 39 -10.19 -3.49 1.96
CA PRO A 39 -10.32 -2.63 0.79
C PRO A 39 -10.21 -1.15 1.16
N VAL A 40 -9.37 -0.41 0.44
CA VAL A 40 -9.15 1.04 0.59
C VAL A 40 -8.98 1.69 -0.79
N MET A 41 -9.27 2.99 -0.88
CA MET A 41 -8.89 3.81 -2.03
C MET A 41 -8.13 5.06 -1.56
N ASN A 42 -7.14 5.48 -2.32
CA ASN A 42 -6.44 6.75 -2.14
C ASN A 42 -6.82 7.67 -3.30
N LEU A 43 -7.29 8.87 -2.98
CA LEU A 43 -7.87 9.82 -3.92
C LEU A 43 -7.00 11.07 -4.01
N HIS A 44 -6.68 11.50 -5.23
CA HIS A 44 -5.89 12.71 -5.48
C HIS A 44 -6.73 13.71 -6.28
N LEU A 45 -6.98 14.90 -5.73
CA LEU A 45 -7.76 15.97 -6.36
C LEU A 45 -6.88 17.23 -6.51
N TRP A 46 -6.56 17.60 -7.75
CA TRP A 46 -5.86 18.86 -8.06
C TRP A 46 -6.88 19.96 -8.34
N PHE A 47 -6.87 21.02 -7.53
CA PHE A 47 -7.80 22.15 -7.69
C PHE A 47 -7.25 23.22 -8.66
N ASP A 48 -8.14 24.03 -9.20
CA ASP A 48 -7.84 25.15 -10.10
C ASP A 48 -7.17 26.34 -9.39
N ARG A 49 -7.27 26.38 -8.06
CA ARG A 49 -6.77 27.41 -7.14
C ARG A 49 -6.08 26.80 -5.92
N LYS A 50 -5.37 27.62 -5.17
CA LYS A 50 -4.96 27.33 -3.78
C LYS A 50 -6.19 27.38 -2.85
N LEU A 51 -6.25 26.48 -1.89
CA LEU A 51 -7.27 26.40 -0.84
C LEU A 51 -6.70 26.86 0.51
N SER A 52 -7.57 27.24 1.44
CA SER A 52 -7.21 27.68 2.79
C SER A 52 -6.92 26.49 3.71
N THR A 53 -5.84 25.77 3.40
CA THR A 53 -5.42 24.52 4.06
C THR A 53 -4.38 24.80 5.16
N VAL A 54 -3.79 23.73 5.72
CA VAL A 54 -2.71 23.79 6.72
C VAL A 54 -1.65 22.73 6.43
N ASP A 55 -0.41 23.01 6.80
CA ASP A 55 0.70 22.04 6.78
C ASP A 55 0.52 20.98 7.90
N ASN A 56 -0.41 20.05 7.69
CA ASN A 56 -0.62 18.90 8.56
C ASN A 56 -1.48 17.78 7.92
N LEU A 57 -1.50 16.62 8.58
CA LEU A 57 -2.47 15.55 8.33
C LEU A 57 -3.76 15.79 9.12
N ILE A 58 -4.92 15.74 8.46
CA ILE A 58 -6.21 16.11 9.03
C ILE A 58 -7.17 14.92 9.08
N PHE A 59 -7.79 14.70 10.24
CA PHE A 59 -8.87 13.72 10.43
C PHE A 59 -10.22 14.33 10.04
N SER A 60 -10.77 13.95 8.90
CA SER A 60 -12.02 14.52 8.34
C SER A 60 -13.28 14.30 9.20
N ARG A 61 -13.26 13.24 10.04
CA ARG A 61 -14.44 12.69 10.75
C ARG A 61 -15.65 12.47 9.83
N SER A 62 -15.39 12.15 8.57
CA SER A 62 -16.38 11.81 7.55
C SER A 62 -16.92 10.38 7.76
N LYS A 63 -17.99 10.04 7.04
CA LYS A 63 -18.48 8.64 6.91
C LYS A 63 -17.80 7.87 5.78
N LEU A 64 -17.12 8.57 4.88
CA LEU A 64 -16.50 8.01 3.66
C LEU A 64 -14.99 8.29 3.59
N LEU A 65 -14.56 9.44 4.12
CA LEU A 65 -13.16 9.84 4.18
C LEU A 65 -12.58 9.57 5.58
N SER A 66 -11.30 9.24 5.63
CA SER A 66 -10.56 9.00 6.86
C SER A 66 -9.66 10.22 7.15
N VAL A 67 -8.36 10.09 6.90
CA VAL A 67 -7.39 11.19 6.90
C VAL A 67 -7.25 11.80 5.51
N TYR A 68 -6.86 13.07 5.47
CA TYR A 68 -6.45 13.77 4.25
C TYR A 68 -5.36 14.81 4.56
N ALA A 69 -4.64 15.26 3.53
CA ALA A 69 -3.71 16.38 3.61
C ALA A 69 -3.77 17.20 2.31
N ASP A 70 -3.35 18.47 2.37
CA ASP A 70 -2.94 19.19 1.17
C ASP A 70 -1.47 18.88 0.90
N MET A 71 -1.22 18.11 -0.15
CA MET A 71 0.12 17.69 -0.54
C MET A 71 0.91 18.86 -1.16
N SER A 72 0.24 19.93 -1.59
CA SER A 72 0.91 21.16 -2.05
C SER A 72 1.48 22.01 -0.92
N GLU A 73 1.11 21.72 0.33
CA GLU A 73 1.74 22.25 1.55
C GLU A 73 2.69 21.19 2.13
N THR A 74 2.15 20.02 2.48
CA THR A 74 2.83 19.02 3.31
C THR A 74 3.93 18.23 2.60
N CYS A 75 4.00 18.26 1.26
CA CYS A 75 4.97 17.49 0.48
C CYS A 75 5.76 18.36 -0.50
N LYS A 76 7.05 18.56 -0.24
CA LYS A 76 7.98 19.35 -1.08
C LYS A 76 8.01 18.90 -2.55
N GLY A 77 7.74 17.64 -2.85
CA GLY A 77 7.68 17.10 -4.21
C GLY A 77 6.41 17.47 -5.00
N TYR A 78 5.38 17.98 -4.31
CA TYR A 78 4.10 18.42 -4.88
C TYR A 78 3.78 19.89 -4.59
N ALA A 79 4.72 20.64 -4.03
CA ALA A 79 4.54 22.02 -3.60
C ALA A 79 4.11 22.96 -4.75
N SER A 80 3.15 23.84 -4.46
CA SER A 80 2.63 24.84 -5.39
C SER A 80 2.03 26.01 -4.61
N ASP A 81 2.45 27.23 -4.93
CA ASP A 81 1.92 28.45 -4.30
C ASP A 81 0.52 28.82 -4.83
N ASP A 82 0.18 28.35 -6.04
CA ASP A 82 -1.01 28.76 -6.80
C ASP A 82 -2.16 27.73 -6.80
N LYS A 83 -1.90 26.45 -6.45
CA LYS A 83 -2.88 25.35 -6.52
C LYS A 83 -2.74 24.35 -5.38
N SER A 84 -3.89 23.86 -4.89
CA SER A 84 -3.94 22.78 -3.90
C SER A 84 -4.06 21.39 -4.54
N MET A 85 -3.47 20.39 -3.88
CA MET A 85 -3.62 18.97 -4.23
C MET A 85 -4.04 18.22 -2.97
N LEU A 86 -5.32 17.91 -2.84
CA LEU A 86 -5.82 17.14 -1.70
C LEU A 86 -5.62 15.65 -1.98
N GLU A 87 -4.85 14.98 -1.12
CA GLU A 87 -4.75 13.53 -1.07
C GLU A 87 -5.60 13.02 0.10
N LEU A 88 -6.51 12.07 -0.16
CA LEU A 88 -7.51 11.60 0.81
C LEU A 88 -7.59 10.08 0.84
N VAL A 89 -7.63 9.50 2.05
CA VAL A 89 -7.92 8.08 2.25
C VAL A 89 -9.45 7.89 2.30
N PHE A 90 -10.00 7.22 1.30
CA PHE A 90 -11.41 6.83 1.28
C PHE A 90 -11.57 5.46 1.95
N ALA A 91 -12.22 5.43 3.10
CA ALA A 91 -12.48 4.24 3.90
C ALA A 91 -13.75 4.43 4.75
N PRO A 92 -14.68 3.44 4.80
CA PRO A 92 -14.57 2.08 4.24
C PRO A 92 -14.90 2.00 2.73
N ALA A 93 -13.99 1.41 1.93
CA ALA A 93 -14.14 1.37 0.47
C ALA A 93 -14.86 0.12 -0.07
N ALA A 94 -15.28 -0.83 0.77
CA ALA A 94 -15.82 -2.13 0.32
C ALA A 94 -17.02 -2.01 -0.65
N GLY A 95 -17.94 -1.09 -0.40
CA GLY A 95 -19.08 -0.80 -1.28
C GLY A 95 -18.77 0.16 -2.45
N TRP A 96 -17.51 0.59 -2.59
CA TRP A 96 -17.09 1.66 -3.50
C TRP A 96 -16.04 1.25 -4.55
N LEU A 97 -15.27 0.17 -4.34
CA LEU A 97 -14.24 -0.28 -5.28
C LEU A 97 -14.73 -0.37 -6.74
N ASN A 98 -15.93 -0.92 -6.94
CA ASN A 98 -16.52 -1.16 -8.27
C ASN A 98 -17.36 0.03 -8.79
N LYS A 99 -17.40 1.16 -8.07
CA LYS A 99 -18.13 2.36 -8.50
C LYS A 99 -17.30 3.15 -9.52
N PRO A 100 -17.95 3.86 -10.47
CA PRO A 100 -17.29 4.78 -11.38
C PRO A 100 -16.49 5.87 -10.66
N ASP A 101 -15.44 6.38 -11.31
CA ASP A 101 -14.59 7.45 -10.76
C ASP A 101 -15.38 8.75 -10.52
N ASP A 102 -16.36 9.06 -11.35
CA ASP A 102 -17.26 10.21 -11.21
C ASP A 102 -18.20 10.08 -10.00
N GLU A 103 -18.72 8.89 -9.70
CA GLU A 103 -19.53 8.66 -8.49
C GLU A 103 -18.69 8.82 -7.21
N ILE A 104 -17.45 8.30 -7.24
CA ILE A 104 -16.49 8.44 -6.12
C ILE A 104 -16.07 9.91 -5.95
N LEU A 105 -15.79 10.61 -7.05
CA LEU A 105 -15.43 12.03 -7.04
C LEU A 105 -16.57 12.90 -6.50
N HIS A 106 -17.80 12.70 -6.97
CA HIS A 106 -18.96 13.47 -6.49
C HIS A 106 -19.18 13.25 -4.99
N ALA A 107 -19.20 12.00 -4.51
CA ALA A 107 -19.34 11.69 -3.08
C ALA A 107 -18.19 12.25 -2.22
N THR A 108 -16.97 12.30 -2.77
CA THR A 108 -15.81 12.93 -2.12
C THR A 108 -15.96 14.45 -2.04
N LEU A 109 -16.48 15.08 -3.10
CA LEU A 109 -16.78 16.51 -3.12
C LEU A 109 -17.91 16.88 -2.14
N THR A 110 -18.98 16.08 -2.03
CA THR A 110 -20.05 16.27 -1.04
C THR A 110 -19.53 16.28 0.40
N GLU A 111 -18.59 15.40 0.74
CA GLU A 111 -17.95 15.40 2.06
C GLU A 111 -16.92 16.55 2.21
N LEU A 112 -16.32 17.02 1.12
CA LEU A 112 -15.42 18.17 1.13
C LEU A 112 -16.12 19.53 1.30
N GLU A 113 -17.36 19.74 0.86
CA GLU A 113 -18.07 21.01 1.14
C GLU A 113 -18.31 21.19 2.63
N ARG A 114 -18.58 20.09 3.34
CA ARG A 114 -18.72 20.09 4.81
C ARG A 114 -17.41 20.45 5.53
N LEU A 115 -16.26 20.28 4.88
CA LEU A 115 -14.92 20.59 5.41
C LEU A 115 -14.44 21.98 4.96
N PHE A 116 -14.76 22.38 3.72
CA PHE A 116 -14.37 23.63 3.07
C PHE A 116 -15.60 24.44 2.59
N PRO A 117 -16.52 24.83 3.49
CA PRO A 117 -17.85 25.34 3.14
C PRO A 117 -17.87 26.70 2.42
N GLN A 118 -16.73 27.37 2.30
CA GLN A 118 -16.56 28.64 1.56
C GLN A 118 -15.70 28.50 0.30
N GLU A 119 -15.17 27.30 0.01
CA GLU A 119 -14.17 27.10 -1.06
C GLU A 119 -14.49 25.93 -1.99
N ILE A 120 -15.19 24.90 -1.55
CA ILE A 120 -15.56 23.72 -2.36
C ILE A 120 -17.08 23.59 -2.46
N ARG A 121 -17.57 23.26 -3.67
CA ARG A 121 -18.93 22.77 -3.92
C ARG A 121 -18.90 21.60 -4.92
N ALA A 122 -19.85 20.68 -4.79
CA ALA A 122 -19.93 19.47 -5.61
C ALA A 122 -20.54 19.72 -7.00
N ASP A 123 -21.21 20.85 -7.18
CA ASP A 123 -21.66 21.42 -8.47
C ASP A 123 -20.53 22.14 -9.25
N GLY A 124 -19.33 22.28 -8.65
CA GLY A 124 -18.21 23.01 -9.25
C GLY A 124 -18.38 24.53 -9.29
N SER A 125 -19.31 25.12 -8.55
CA SER A 125 -19.54 26.58 -8.48
C SER A 125 -18.40 27.35 -7.77
N LEU A 126 -17.62 26.68 -6.91
CA LEU A 126 -16.45 27.23 -6.22
C LEU A 126 -15.13 26.70 -6.81
N ALA A 127 -14.24 26.08 -6.02
CA ALA A 127 -13.00 25.51 -6.54
C ALA A 127 -13.27 24.27 -7.40
N LYS A 128 -12.57 24.16 -8.53
CA LYS A 128 -12.82 23.15 -9.56
C LYS A 128 -11.71 22.12 -9.59
N VAL A 129 -12.08 20.84 -9.67
CA VAL A 129 -11.12 19.74 -9.81
C VAL A 129 -10.62 19.68 -11.25
N SER A 130 -9.38 20.11 -11.45
CA SER A 130 -8.69 20.14 -12.76
C SER A 130 -8.16 18.76 -13.19
N LYS A 131 -7.90 17.88 -12.22
CA LYS A 131 -7.52 16.47 -12.40
C LYS A 131 -7.97 15.67 -11.17
N PHE A 132 -8.49 14.47 -11.41
CA PHE A 132 -8.78 13.47 -10.40
C PHE A 132 -7.96 12.19 -10.65
N THR A 133 -7.64 11.42 -9.62
CA THR A 133 -7.03 10.08 -9.74
C THR A 133 -7.42 9.20 -8.54
N CYS A 134 -8.18 8.13 -8.78
CA CYS A 134 -8.59 7.15 -7.78
C CYS A 134 -7.71 5.88 -7.82
N VAL A 135 -6.79 5.74 -6.87
CA VAL A 135 -5.96 4.54 -6.69
C VAL A 135 -6.72 3.54 -5.82
N ARG A 136 -7.17 2.43 -6.41
CA ARG A 136 -7.96 1.38 -5.75
C ARG A 136 -7.08 0.23 -5.28
N THR A 137 -7.15 -0.13 -4.00
CA THR A 137 -6.42 -1.27 -3.42
C THR A 137 -7.40 -2.24 -2.77
N PRO A 138 -7.89 -3.27 -3.51
CA PRO A 138 -8.93 -4.18 -3.00
C PRO A 138 -8.51 -5.04 -1.80
N THR A 139 -7.23 -5.37 -1.71
CA THR A 139 -6.61 -6.10 -0.60
C THR A 139 -5.34 -5.36 -0.18
N SER A 140 -5.46 -4.43 0.76
CA SER A 140 -4.32 -3.65 1.28
C SER A 140 -3.68 -4.36 2.49
N VAL A 141 -3.43 -3.64 3.59
CA VAL A 141 -3.06 -4.21 4.88
C VAL A 141 -4.09 -5.23 5.36
N TYR A 142 -3.70 -6.18 6.20
CA TYR A 142 -4.66 -7.16 6.72
C TYR A 142 -5.64 -6.51 7.72
N GLU A 143 -6.90 -6.89 7.64
CA GLU A 143 -7.98 -6.50 8.55
C GLU A 143 -7.65 -7.02 9.97
N THR A 144 -7.36 -6.11 10.89
CA THR A 144 -6.87 -6.43 12.25
C THR A 144 -8.00 -6.86 13.19
N LEU A 145 -8.72 -7.93 12.85
CA LEU A 145 -9.82 -8.46 13.66
C LEU A 145 -9.33 -9.14 14.96
N PRO A 146 -10.19 -9.23 16.00
CA PRO A 146 -9.91 -10.03 17.19
C PRO A 146 -9.50 -11.47 16.83
N GLY A 147 -8.39 -11.93 17.42
CA GLY A 147 -7.83 -13.26 17.18
C GLY A 147 -6.73 -13.33 16.09
N CYS A 148 -6.67 -12.37 15.14
CA CYS A 148 -5.69 -12.40 14.05
C CYS A 148 -4.23 -12.46 14.53
N GLU A 149 -3.91 -11.94 15.72
CA GLU A 149 -2.56 -11.98 16.30
C GLU A 149 -2.03 -13.42 16.54
N ALA A 150 -2.91 -14.41 16.67
CA ALA A 150 -2.55 -15.83 16.75
C ALA A 150 -2.31 -16.49 15.36
N ALA A 151 -2.71 -15.80 14.29
CA ALA A 151 -2.54 -16.25 12.90
C ALA A 151 -1.35 -15.60 12.17
N ARG A 152 -0.70 -14.60 12.78
CA ARG A 152 0.48 -13.92 12.21
C ARG A 152 1.71 -14.84 12.24
N PRO A 153 2.33 -15.16 11.09
CA PRO A 153 3.44 -16.11 11.00
C PRO A 153 4.75 -15.54 11.54
N SER A 154 5.59 -16.36 12.17
CA SER A 154 7.01 -16.06 12.39
C SER A 154 7.76 -15.91 11.06
N GLN A 155 8.87 -15.17 11.05
CA GLN A 155 9.67 -14.99 9.83
C GLN A 155 10.38 -16.29 9.40
N VAL A 156 10.66 -17.20 10.33
CA VAL A 156 10.99 -18.61 10.05
C VAL A 156 9.70 -19.37 9.75
N SER A 157 9.68 -20.13 8.64
CA SER A 157 8.61 -21.06 8.27
C SER A 157 8.98 -22.52 8.62
N PRO A 158 8.04 -23.49 8.56
CA PRO A 158 8.37 -24.91 8.76
C PRO A 158 9.12 -25.56 7.58
N ILE A 159 9.31 -24.84 6.47
CA ILE A 159 10.07 -25.32 5.30
C ILE A 159 11.53 -24.84 5.45
N PRO A 160 12.54 -25.74 5.47
CA PRO A 160 13.88 -25.43 6.00
C PRO A 160 14.62 -24.22 5.42
N ASN A 161 14.33 -23.83 4.18
CA ASN A 161 14.96 -22.71 3.50
C ASN A 161 13.97 -21.65 2.97
N PHE A 162 12.73 -21.65 3.46
CA PHE A 162 11.72 -20.65 3.10
C PHE A 162 11.37 -19.78 4.31
N PHE A 163 11.36 -18.48 4.09
CA PHE A 163 11.16 -17.44 5.10
C PHE A 163 10.08 -16.47 4.67
N MET A 164 9.51 -15.73 5.63
CA MET A 164 8.41 -14.81 5.38
C MET A 164 8.71 -13.41 5.92
N ALA A 165 8.42 -12.40 5.11
CA ALA A 165 8.47 -11.00 5.47
C ALA A 165 7.16 -10.31 5.05
N GLY A 166 6.93 -9.11 5.53
CA GLY A 166 5.68 -8.37 5.40
C GLY A 166 5.13 -7.95 6.76
N ASP A 167 4.41 -6.84 6.77
CA ASP A 167 3.73 -6.25 7.92
C ASP A 167 2.82 -7.24 8.68
N PHE A 168 2.14 -8.12 7.94
CA PHE A 168 1.28 -9.19 8.45
C PHE A 168 2.03 -10.27 9.26
N SER A 169 3.35 -10.42 9.08
CA SER A 169 4.16 -11.34 9.88
C SER A 169 4.24 -10.90 11.35
N LYS A 170 4.75 -11.76 12.23
CA LYS A 170 4.76 -11.58 13.68
C LYS A 170 5.77 -10.49 14.08
N GLN A 171 5.29 -9.26 14.28
CA GLN A 171 6.08 -8.12 14.75
C GLN A 171 5.20 -7.07 15.48
N ARG A 172 5.83 -6.14 16.21
CA ARG A 172 5.18 -5.29 17.25
C ARG A 172 4.59 -3.96 16.79
N TYR A 173 4.80 -3.53 15.55
CA TYR A 173 4.44 -2.20 15.02
C TYR A 173 3.21 -2.20 14.10
N LEU A 174 2.28 -3.14 14.30
CA LEU A 174 1.02 -3.26 13.53
C LEU A 174 1.25 -3.50 12.02
N ALA A 175 0.16 -3.47 11.24
CA ALA A 175 0.18 -3.48 9.79
C ALA A 175 0.59 -2.09 9.26
N SER A 176 1.90 -1.83 9.14
CA SER A 176 2.46 -0.50 8.90
C SER A 176 3.81 -0.56 8.15
N MET A 177 4.33 0.60 7.74
CA MET A 177 5.67 0.72 7.15
C MET A 177 6.77 0.27 8.12
N ASP A 178 6.72 0.69 9.39
CA ASP A 178 7.65 0.24 10.43
C ASP A 178 7.54 -1.27 10.67
N GLY A 179 6.33 -1.81 10.59
CA GLY A 179 6.05 -3.23 10.69
C GLY A 179 6.64 -4.02 9.51
N ALA A 180 6.56 -3.49 8.29
CA ALA A 180 7.20 -4.05 7.11
C ALA A 180 8.74 -4.02 7.23
N ILE A 181 9.33 -2.88 7.60
CA ILE A 181 10.77 -2.72 7.79
C ILE A 181 11.29 -3.70 8.86
N LEU A 182 10.66 -3.74 10.03
CA LEU A 182 11.03 -4.67 11.11
C LEU A 182 10.88 -6.14 10.66
N SER A 183 9.83 -6.47 9.90
CA SER A 183 9.67 -7.84 9.37
C SER A 183 10.81 -8.26 8.43
N GLY A 184 11.30 -7.33 7.59
CA GLY A 184 12.43 -7.57 6.70
C GLY A 184 13.73 -7.78 7.48
N GLN A 185 13.97 -6.97 8.51
CA GLN A 185 15.12 -7.13 9.42
C GLN A 185 15.08 -8.48 10.17
N LEU A 186 13.90 -8.88 10.67
CA LEU A 186 13.70 -10.16 11.34
C LEU A 186 13.87 -11.35 10.38
N ALA A 187 13.42 -11.24 9.12
CA ALA A 187 13.60 -12.27 8.10
C ALA A 187 15.07 -12.39 7.67
N ALA A 188 15.78 -11.28 7.44
CA ALA A 188 17.21 -11.29 7.12
C ALA A 188 18.03 -11.91 8.27
N LYS A 189 17.71 -11.56 9.52
CA LYS A 189 18.29 -12.21 10.70
C LYS A 189 18.00 -13.71 10.74
N ALA A 190 16.77 -14.14 10.47
CA ALA A 190 16.39 -15.55 10.44
C ALA A 190 17.15 -16.35 9.37
N VAL A 191 17.35 -15.78 8.18
CA VAL A 191 18.18 -16.39 7.12
C VAL A 191 19.63 -16.55 7.59
N ALA A 192 20.23 -15.50 8.17
CA ALA A 192 21.61 -15.54 8.65
C ALA A 192 21.82 -16.54 9.81
N GLU A 193 20.89 -16.59 10.78
CA GLU A 193 20.95 -17.58 11.86
C GLU A 193 20.82 -19.03 11.35
N THR A 194 19.99 -19.27 10.33
CA THR A 194 19.87 -20.61 9.72
C THR A 194 21.12 -20.97 8.92
N ALA A 195 21.71 -20.04 8.16
CA ALA A 195 22.97 -20.27 7.45
C ALA A 195 24.11 -20.68 8.41
N LEU A 196 24.30 -19.94 9.51
CA LEU A 196 25.32 -20.26 10.52
C LEU A 196 25.09 -21.63 11.21
N ARG A 197 23.83 -22.02 11.44
CA ARG A 197 23.49 -23.36 11.97
C ARG A 197 23.77 -24.47 10.96
N ASN A 198 23.57 -24.20 9.67
CA ASN A 198 23.86 -25.14 8.60
C ASN A 198 25.38 -25.34 8.42
N GLU A 199 26.18 -24.26 8.47
CA GLU A 199 27.65 -24.32 8.45
C GLU A 199 28.23 -25.12 9.63
N GLN A 200 27.64 -24.99 10.83
CA GLN A 200 28.02 -25.75 12.01
C GLN A 200 27.63 -27.24 11.95
N ASN A 201 26.69 -27.60 11.08
CA ASN A 201 26.22 -28.97 10.93
C ASN A 201 26.94 -29.67 9.76
N THR A 202 27.96 -30.46 10.08
CA THR A 202 28.81 -31.18 9.10
C THR A 202 28.08 -32.19 8.20
N SER A 203 26.79 -32.43 8.43
CA SER A 203 25.91 -33.23 7.56
C SER A 203 25.11 -32.43 6.53
N TYR A 204 25.10 -31.10 6.63
CA TYR A 204 24.39 -30.24 5.68
C TYR A 204 25.12 -30.18 4.33
N GLN A 205 24.38 -30.34 3.23
CA GLN A 205 24.85 -29.99 1.90
C GLN A 205 23.94 -28.91 1.30
N PRO A 206 24.50 -27.78 0.83
CA PRO A 206 23.70 -26.70 0.25
C PRO A 206 22.99 -27.16 -1.04
N PRO A 207 21.72 -26.77 -1.26
CA PRO A 207 20.96 -27.15 -2.44
C PRO A 207 21.45 -26.40 -3.69
N HIS A 208 22.48 -26.98 -4.32
CA HIS A 208 23.38 -26.41 -5.33
C HIS A 208 24.45 -25.46 -4.76
N GLN A 209 25.71 -25.68 -5.16
CA GLN A 209 26.73 -24.65 -5.06
C GLN A 209 26.39 -23.51 -6.03
N LEU A 210 26.05 -22.34 -5.50
CA LEU A 210 26.10 -21.12 -6.30
C LEU A 210 27.55 -20.82 -6.67
N THR A 211 27.89 -20.95 -7.95
CA THR A 211 29.07 -20.26 -8.49
C THR A 211 28.88 -18.77 -8.23
N ALA A 212 29.80 -18.15 -7.47
CA ALA A 212 29.70 -16.75 -7.10
C ALA A 212 29.48 -15.89 -8.36
N LEU A 213 28.35 -15.17 -8.39
CA LEU A 213 28.11 -14.18 -9.44
C LEU A 213 29.27 -13.16 -9.40
N PRO A 214 29.80 -12.72 -10.55
CA PRO A 214 30.75 -11.63 -10.58
C PRO A 214 30.19 -10.44 -9.80
N ARG A 215 31.01 -9.78 -8.99
CA ARG A 215 30.64 -8.49 -8.39
C ARG A 215 30.27 -7.55 -9.54
N ASP A 216 29.03 -7.07 -9.56
CA ASP A 216 28.61 -6.03 -10.48
C ASP A 216 29.42 -4.76 -10.14
N PRO A 217 30.27 -4.24 -11.06
CA PRO A 217 31.03 -3.01 -10.81
C PRO A 217 30.12 -1.77 -10.69
N ASN A 218 28.85 -1.86 -11.09
CA ASN A 218 27.86 -0.80 -10.97
C ASN A 218 27.00 -0.89 -9.69
N ALA A 219 27.27 -1.88 -8.82
CA ALA A 219 26.65 -1.96 -7.49
C ALA A 219 27.23 -0.91 -6.53
N ALA A 220 26.98 0.36 -6.84
CA ALA A 220 27.18 1.48 -5.92
C ALA A 220 26.27 1.32 -4.68
N ASP A 221 26.63 1.97 -3.58
CA ASP A 221 25.95 1.82 -2.31
C ASP A 221 24.44 2.10 -2.42
N ILE A 222 23.64 1.18 -1.88
CA ILE A 222 22.17 1.09 -1.99
C ILE A 222 21.39 2.18 -1.22
N HIS A 223 21.97 3.37 -1.08
CA HIS A 223 21.40 4.51 -0.36
C HIS A 223 20.60 5.47 -1.24
N GLU A 224 20.71 5.41 -2.57
CA GLU A 224 19.95 6.26 -3.51
C GLU A 224 19.23 5.47 -4.62
N THR A 225 18.25 4.63 -4.26
CA THR A 225 17.29 4.07 -5.23
C THR A 225 16.04 4.94 -5.33
N THR A 226 16.08 5.98 -6.15
CA THR A 226 14.87 6.73 -6.56
C THR A 226 13.92 5.78 -7.33
N PRO A 227 12.63 5.67 -6.96
CA PRO A 227 11.70 4.77 -7.65
C PRO A 227 11.50 5.12 -9.13
N ASP A 228 11.39 4.10 -9.98
CA ASP A 228 11.04 4.29 -11.39
C ASP A 228 9.58 4.76 -11.52
N LEU A 229 9.42 6.00 -11.99
CA LEU A 229 8.13 6.65 -12.20
C LEU A 229 7.28 5.94 -13.28
N ALA A 230 7.89 5.13 -14.16
CA ALA A 230 7.16 4.36 -15.17
C ALA A 230 6.27 3.25 -14.57
N MET A 231 6.47 2.88 -13.30
CA MET A 231 5.60 1.91 -12.61
C MET A 231 4.19 2.44 -12.31
N TYR A 232 3.96 3.76 -12.44
CA TYR A 232 2.69 4.41 -12.15
C TYR A 232 1.95 4.84 -13.42
N THR A 233 1.28 3.90 -14.08
CA THR A 233 0.46 4.17 -15.28
C THR A 233 -0.81 4.97 -14.94
N VAL A 234 -0.67 6.28 -14.77
CA VAL A 234 -1.79 7.20 -14.49
C VAL A 234 -2.66 7.35 -15.74
N GLN A 235 -3.83 6.72 -15.75
CA GLN A 235 -4.88 7.06 -16.72
C GLN A 235 -5.42 8.46 -16.41
N LYS A 236 -5.22 9.39 -17.35
CA LYS A 236 -5.70 10.77 -17.24
C LYS A 236 -7.18 10.84 -17.61
N ALA A 237 -8.05 10.74 -16.61
CA ALA A 237 -9.48 11.00 -16.78
C ALA A 237 -9.67 12.41 -17.38
N SER A 238 -10.32 12.48 -18.54
CA SER A 238 -10.59 13.74 -19.24
C SER A 238 -12.07 14.04 -19.13
N LEU A 239 -12.40 15.15 -18.46
CA LEU A 239 -13.77 15.66 -18.41
C LEU A 239 -14.18 16.15 -19.81
N THR A 240 -14.99 15.37 -20.52
CA THR A 240 -15.57 15.78 -21.81
C THR A 240 -16.71 16.78 -21.58
N PRO A 241 -17.03 17.65 -22.55
CA PRO A 241 -18.13 18.61 -22.42
C PRO A 241 -19.48 17.94 -22.07
N GLU A 242 -19.72 16.75 -22.61
CA GLU A 242 -20.93 15.92 -22.39
C GLU A 242 -21.10 15.49 -20.91
N ILE A 243 -20.02 15.42 -20.14
CA ILE A 243 -20.06 15.15 -18.70
C ILE A 243 -20.48 16.41 -17.94
N MET A 244 -19.95 17.58 -18.30
CA MET A 244 -20.33 18.85 -17.67
C MET A 244 -21.77 19.25 -18.00
N GLU A 245 -22.26 18.93 -19.20
CA GLU A 245 -23.64 19.23 -19.60
C GLU A 245 -24.65 18.44 -18.75
N LYS A 246 -24.38 17.15 -18.46
CA LYS A 246 -25.18 16.35 -17.52
C LYS A 246 -25.12 16.85 -16.08
N MET A 247 -23.99 17.41 -15.65
CA MET A 247 -23.86 18.04 -14.32
C MET A 247 -24.69 19.32 -14.17
N SER A 248 -25.21 19.91 -15.26
CA SER A 248 -26.04 21.12 -15.21
C SER A 248 -27.55 20.84 -15.12
N THR A 249 -27.99 19.58 -15.14
CA THR A 249 -29.41 19.22 -15.33
C THR A 249 -29.91 18.14 -14.37
N SER A 250 -29.49 18.16 -13.10
CA SER A 250 -29.97 17.26 -12.02
C SER A 250 -29.86 17.94 -10.66
#